data_AF-A0A357CYS0-F1
#
_entry.id   AF-A0A357CYS0-F1
#
_cell.length_a   1.000
_cell.length_b   1.000
_cell.length_c   1.000
_cell.angle_alpha   90.00
_cell.angle_beta   90.00
_cell.angle_gamma   90.00
#
_symmetry.space_group_name_H-M   'P 1'
#
loop_
_entity.id
_entity.type
_entity.pdbx_description
1 polymer ?
#
loop_
_entity_poly.entity_id
_entity_poly.type
_entity_poly.pdbx_seq_one_letter_code
_entity_poly.pdbx_strand_id
1 'polypeptide(L)'
;VPDLYKNNANSEERYLLLRDNYEKAVASGDKNLRFIDGKTLLGLTERDTCTVDNLHPNDLGFFRMAETVYPVLKEVLEKGLHI
;
A
#
# COMPACT_ATOMS: atom_id res chain seq x y z
N VAL A 1 1.52 -10.39 -4.70
CA VAL A 1 0.15 -9.91 -4.92
C VAL A 1 -0.01 -8.59 -4.17
N PRO A 2 -0.63 -7.55 -4.75
CA PRO A 2 -0.88 -6.26 -4.10
C PRO A 2 -1.64 -6.37 -2.77
N ASP A 3 -2.16 -7.55 -2.49
CA ASP A 3 -2.99 -7.88 -1.37
C ASP A 3 -2.50 -9.18 -0.72
N LEU A 4 -2.19 -9.12 0.57
CA LEU A 4 -1.70 -10.24 1.38
C LEU A 4 -2.77 -11.33 1.67
N TYR A 5 -3.92 -11.28 1.00
CA TYR A 5 -5.07 -12.18 1.20
C TYR A 5 -4.72 -13.67 1.26
N LYS A 6 -3.81 -14.11 0.38
CA LYS A 6 -3.26 -15.46 0.44
C LYS A 6 -2.08 -15.44 1.42
N ASN A 7 -2.42 -15.45 2.70
CA ASN A 7 -1.53 -15.47 3.85
C ASN A 7 -0.58 -16.67 3.76
N ASN A 8 0.53 -16.50 3.04
CA ASN A 8 1.63 -17.45 3.02
C ASN A 8 2.77 -16.84 3.82
N ALA A 9 3.58 -17.68 4.50
CA ALA A 9 4.63 -17.20 5.41
C ALA A 9 5.52 -16.12 4.77
N ASN A 10 5.80 -16.25 3.47
CA ASN A 10 6.59 -15.30 2.69
C ASN A 10 5.93 -13.91 2.52
N SER A 11 4.59 -13.82 2.54
CA SER A 11 3.87 -12.56 2.41
C SER A 11 3.92 -11.74 3.69
N GLU A 12 3.73 -12.36 4.86
CA GLU A 12 3.87 -11.68 6.15
C GLU A 12 5.32 -11.31 6.46
N GLU A 13 6.30 -12.17 6.14
CA GLU A 13 7.72 -11.84 6.29
C GLU A 13 8.12 -10.58 5.51
N ARG A 14 7.68 -10.46 4.25
CA ARG A 14 7.93 -9.27 3.43
C ARG A 14 7.24 -8.03 3.99
N TYR A 15 6.01 -8.17 4.48
CA TYR A 15 5.28 -7.07 5.11
C TYR A 15 6.02 -6.55 6.35
N LEU A 16 6.44 -7.46 7.24
CA LEU A 16 7.17 -7.12 8.45
C LEU A 16 8.52 -6.47 8.12
N LEU A 17 9.24 -6.98 7.12
CA LEU A 17 10.49 -6.39 6.65
C LEU A 17 10.30 -4.96 6.13
N LEU A 18 9.26 -4.72 5.31
CA LEU A 18 8.94 -3.39 4.81
C LEU A 18 8.57 -2.42 5.94
N ARG A 19 7.80 -2.89 6.92
CA ARG A 19 7.40 -2.11 8.08
C ARG A 19 8.60 -1.76 8.97
N ASP A 20 9.46 -2.73 9.28
CA ASP A 20 10.68 -2.52 10.06
C ASP A 20 11.62 -1.52 9.38
N ASN A 21 11.80 -1.62 8.06
CA ASN A 21 12.58 -0.64 7.30
C ASN A 21 11.98 0.77 7.34
N TYR A 22 10.65 0.89 7.23
CA TYR A 22 9.96 2.17 7.37
C TYR A 22 10.17 2.77 8.77
N GLU A 23 9.97 1.97 9.82
CA GLU A 23 10.13 2.41 11.21
C GLU A 23 11.57 2.85 11.51
N LYS A 24 12.58 2.14 10.99
CA LYS A 24 14.00 2.54 11.08
C LYS A 24 14.28 3.86 10.38
N ALA A 25 13.73 4.08 9.19
CA ALA A 25 13.93 5.33 8.46
C ALA A 25 13.28 6.52 9.18
N VAL A 26 12.07 6.36 9.71
CA VAL A 26 11.42 7.38 10.55
C VAL A 26 12.23 7.65 11.82
N ALA A 27 12.71 6.61 12.51
CA ALA A 27 13.55 6.75 13.69
C ALA A 27 14.89 7.45 13.40
N SER A 28 15.40 7.34 12.16
CA SER A 28 16.60 8.06 11.70
C SER A 28 16.37 9.56 11.43
N GLY A 29 15.12 10.03 11.52
CA GLY A 29 14.74 11.44 11.36
C GLY A 29 14.12 11.81 10.03
N ASP A 30 13.84 10.84 9.14
CA ASP A 30 13.15 11.11 7.88
C ASP A 30 11.66 11.44 8.13
N LYS A 31 11.27 12.69 7.83
CA LYS A 31 9.91 13.21 8.01
C LYS A 31 9.06 13.15 6.73
N ASN A 32 9.67 12.80 5.60
CA ASN A 32 9.03 12.79 4.29
C ASN A 32 8.59 11.40 3.86
N LEU A 33 8.84 10.37 4.69
CA LEU A 33 8.42 9.01 4.41
C LEU A 33 6.94 8.78 4.81
N ARG A 34 6.24 7.98 4.02
CA ARG A 34 4.88 7.48 4.30
C ARG A 34 4.83 5.97 4.08
N PHE A 35 4.08 5.27 4.91
CA PHE A 35 3.84 3.84 4.77
C PHE A 35 2.40 3.62 4.30
N ILE A 36 2.22 2.87 3.22
CA ILE A 36 0.91 2.45 2.72
C ILE A 36 0.74 0.97 3.08
N ASP A 37 -0.29 0.66 3.86
CA ASP A 37 -0.60 -0.73 4.19
C ASP A 37 -1.15 -1.47 2.96
N GLY A 38 -0.35 -2.37 2.40
CA GLY A 38 -0.76 -3.19 1.26
C GLY A 38 -2.04 -4.01 1.51
N LYS A 39 -2.39 -4.31 2.78
CA LYS A 39 -3.59 -5.08 3.13
C LYS A 39 -4.89 -4.36 2.73
N THR A 40 -4.86 -3.04 2.56
CA THR A 40 -6.06 -2.23 2.26
C THR A 40 -6.21 -1.89 0.78
N LEU A 41 -5.24 -2.23 -0.07
CA LEU A 41 -5.17 -1.79 -1.48
C LEU A 41 -6.35 -2.27 -2.35
N LEU A 42 -6.96 -3.41 -2.04
CA LEU A 42 -8.11 -3.95 -2.77
C LEU A 42 -9.44 -3.78 -2.02
N GLY A 43 -9.46 -2.92 -0.99
CA GLY A 43 -10.60 -2.73 -0.11
C GLY A 43 -10.78 -3.86 0.93
N LEU A 44 -11.84 -3.77 1.73
CA LEU A 44 -12.16 -4.73 2.78
C LEU A 44 -13.19 -5.80 2.36
N THR A 45 -13.94 -5.53 1.29
CA THR A 45 -15.02 -6.40 0.77
C THR A 45 -14.78 -6.72 -0.70
N GLU A 46 -15.32 -7.83 -1.24
CA GLU A 46 -15.29 -8.16 -2.70
C GLU A 46 -13.89 -8.15 -3.34
N ARG A 47 -12.85 -8.48 -2.58
CA ARG A 47 -11.44 -8.39 -3.01
C ARG A 47 -11.11 -9.37 -4.13
N ASP A 48 -11.80 -10.51 -4.14
CA ASP A 48 -11.76 -11.52 -5.19
C ASP A 48 -12.21 -10.99 -6.55
N THR A 49 -13.05 -9.96 -6.58
CA THR A 49 -13.50 -9.30 -7.82
C THR A 49 -12.50 -8.30 -8.39
N CYS A 50 -11.42 -7.99 -7.66
CA CYS A 50 -10.45 -6.94 -8.03
C CYS A 50 -9.30 -7.42 -8.90
N THR A 51 -9.22 -8.71 -9.24
CA THR A 51 -8.10 -9.28 -10.00
C THR A 51 -8.58 -10.12 -11.16
N VAL A 52 -7.79 -10.18 -12.23
CA VAL A 52 -8.09 -11.04 -13.39
C VAL A 52 -7.69 -12.49 -13.11
N ASP A 53 -6.62 -12.70 -12.34
CA ASP A 53 -5.97 -14.00 -12.16
C ASP A 53 -5.49 -14.25 -10.72
N ASN A 54 -6.03 -13.54 -9.73
CA ASN A 54 -5.56 -13.50 -8.34
C ASN A 54 -4.20 -12.84 -8.14
N LEU A 55 -3.62 -12.18 -9.16
CA LEU A 55 -2.35 -11.48 -9.05
C LEU A 55 -2.39 -10.06 -9.62
N HIS A 56 -2.93 -9.91 -10.81
CA HIS A 56 -2.97 -8.65 -11.53
C HIS A 56 -4.31 -7.95 -11.29
N PRO A 57 -4.30 -6.69 -10.80
CA PRO A 57 -5.52 -5.91 -10.65
C PRO A 57 -6.24 -5.71 -11.99
N ASN A 58 -7.56 -5.77 -11.96
CA ASN A 58 -8.42 -5.30 -13.03
C ASN A 58 -8.83 -3.83 -12.78
N ASP A 59 -9.78 -3.31 -13.56
CA ASP A 59 -10.24 -1.91 -13.44
C ASP A 59 -10.72 -1.56 -12.02
N LEU A 60 -11.53 -2.43 -11.40
CA LEU A 60 -11.98 -2.24 -10.02
C LEU A 60 -10.81 -2.30 -9.03
N GLY A 61 -9.87 -3.23 -9.25
CA GLY A 61 -8.67 -3.33 -8.42
C GLY A 61 -7.82 -2.07 -8.47
N PHE A 62 -7.55 -1.54 -9.66
CA PHE A 62 -6.82 -0.28 -9.81
C PHE A 62 -7.57 0.91 -9.23
N PHE A 63 -8.89 0.95 -9.39
CA PHE A 63 -9.71 1.99 -8.79
C PHE A 63 -9.57 2.01 -7.25
N ARG A 64 -9.68 0.87 -6.58
CA ARG A 64 -9.51 0.77 -5.12
C ARG A 64 -8.08 1.05 -4.65
N MET A 65 -7.08 0.65 -5.44
CA MET A 65 -5.70 1.04 -5.19
C MET A 65 -5.56 2.56 -5.22
N ALA A 66 -6.19 3.23 -6.19
CA ALA A 66 -6.19 4.68 -6.28
C ALA A 66 -6.88 5.32 -5.06
N GLU A 67 -8.01 4.80 -4.59
CA GLU A 67 -8.67 5.31 -3.37
C GLU A 67 -7.77 5.28 -2.13
N THR A 68 -6.90 4.26 -2.02
CA THR A 68 -5.95 4.14 -0.91
C THR A 68 -4.71 5.03 -1.10
N VAL A 69 -4.15 5.06 -2.31
CA VAL A 69 -2.87 5.72 -2.60
C VAL A 69 -3.04 7.23 -2.79
N TYR A 70 -4.13 7.67 -3.42
CA TYR A 70 -4.41 9.07 -3.72
C TYR A 70 -4.31 10.02 -2.52
N PRO A 71 -4.97 9.76 -1.36
CA PRO A 71 -4.87 10.69 -0.22
C PRO A 71 -3.44 10.83 0.30
N VAL A 72 -2.65 9.75 0.28
CA VAL A 72 -1.23 9.78 0.69
C VAL A 72 -0.39 10.59 -0.30
N LEU A 73 -0.57 10.36 -1.60
CA LEU A 73 0.15 11.13 -2.64
C LEU A 73 -0.23 12.61 -2.60
N LYS A 74 -1.52 12.93 -2.43
CA LYS A 74 -2.00 14.30 -2.30
C LYS A 74 -1.33 15.00 -1.13
N GLU A 75 -1.33 14.37 0.06
CA GLU A 75 -0.67 14.91 1.25
C GLU A 75 0.82 15.19 1.03
N VAL A 76 1.53 14.25 0.38
CA VAL A 76 2.97 14.38 0.10
C VAL A 76 3.25 15.51 -0.89
N LEU A 77 2.46 15.61 -1.96
CA LEU A 77 2.65 16.62 -3.00
C LEU A 77 2.26 18.02 -2.52
N GLU A 78 1.20 18.15 -1.72
CA GLU A 78 0.80 19.44 -1.13
C GLU A 78 1.84 19.94 -0.11
N LYS A 79 2.45 19.05 0.68
CA LYS A 79 3.55 19.42 1.59
C LYS A 79 4.86 19.76 0.85
N GLY A 80 5.10 19.14 -0.30
CA GLY A 80 6.26 19.39 -1.16
C GLY A 80 6.13 20.63 -2.04
N LEU A 81 4.91 21.14 -2.25
CA LEU A 81 4.64 22.40 -2.94
C LEU A 81 4.95 23.58 -2.01
N HIS A 82 6.24 23.92 -1.89
CA HIS A 82 6.68 25.27 -1.54
C HIS A 82 6.71 26.13 -2.81
N ILE A 83 5.53 26.49 -3.32
CA ILE A 83 5.37 27.58 -4.31
C ILE A 83 4.85 28.83 -3.63
#